data_AF-A0A392QKQ5-F1
#
_entry.id   AF-A0A392QKQ5-F1
#
_cell.length_a   1.000
_cell.length_b   1.000
_cell.length_c   1.000
_cell.angle_alpha   90.00
_cell.angle_beta   90.00
_cell.angle_gamma   90.00
#
_symmetry.space_group_name_H-M   'P 1'
#
loop_
_entity.id
_entity.type
_entity.pdbx_description
1 polymer ?
#
loop_
_entity_poly.entity_id
_entity_poly.type
_entity_poly.pdbx_seq_one_letter_code
_entity_poly.pdbx_strand_id
1 'polypeptide(L)' 'MVKGLPTLKESEEKCTDCFIGKQHRDNIPKQANWRASKKLELVHYDICGPITPQSNGGN' A
#
# COMPACT_ATOMS: atom_id res chain seq x y z
N MET A 1 -28.55 8.24 -24.84
CA MET A 1 -29.29 8.21 -23.55
C MET A 1 -29.97 6.86 -23.42
N VAL A 2 -29.77 6.15 -22.31
CA VAL A 2 -30.40 4.84 -22.04
C VAL A 2 -31.76 5.09 -21.38
N LYS A 3 -32.83 4.45 -21.87
CA LYS A 3 -34.20 4.50 -21.31
C LYS A 3 -34.56 3.12 -20.75
N GLY A 4 -35.24 3.05 -19.60
CA GLY A 4 -35.81 1.81 -19.07
C GLY A 4 -35.00 1.09 -17.99
N LEU A 5 -33.95 1.69 -17.42
CA LEU A 5 -33.30 1.12 -16.24
C LEU A 5 -34.19 1.26 -14.99
N PRO A 6 -34.28 0.23 -14.14
CA PRO A 6 -35.03 0.32 -12.90
C PRO A 6 -34.36 1.32 -11.94
N THR A 7 -35.18 2.05 -11.19
CA THR A 7 -34.69 2.94 -10.13
C THR A 7 -34.08 2.08 -9.02
N LEU A 8 -32.77 2.13 -8.86
CA LEU A 8 -32.09 1.52 -7.72
C LEU A 8 -32.41 2.34 -6.48
N LYS A 9 -32.93 1.69 -5.44
CA LYS A 9 -33.06 2.30 -4.12
C LYS A 9 -31.70 2.29 -3.47
N GLU A 10 -31.23 3.45 -3.00
CA GLU A 10 -30.03 3.50 -2.16
C GLU A 10 -30.32 2.76 -0.86
N SER A 11 -29.46 1.80 -0.52
CA SER A 11 -29.49 1.12 0.78
C SER A 11 -28.69 1.95 1.79
N GLU A 12 -29.27 2.28 2.94
CA GLU A 12 -28.52 2.88 4.05
C GLU A 12 -27.55 1.89 4.72
N GLU A 13 -27.73 0.59 4.45
CA GLU A 13 -26.89 -0.48 4.97
C GLU A 13 -25.48 -0.42 4.39
N LYS A 14 -24.53 -0.06 5.25
CA LYS A 14 -23.11 -0.05 4.93
C LYS A 14 -22.56 -1.48 5.03
N CYS A 15 -22.33 -2.13 3.89
CA CYS A 15 -21.68 -3.44 3.87
C CYS A 15 -20.19 -3.31 4.21
N THR A 16 -19.79 -3.77 5.40
CA THR A 16 -18.41 -3.71 5.91
C THR A 16 -17.40 -4.34 4.95
N ASP A 17 -17.75 -5.49 4.37
CA ASP A 17 -16.87 -6.22 3.45
C ASP A 17 -16.65 -5.45 2.15
N CYS A 18 -17.69 -4.78 1.65
CA CYS A 18 -17.59 -3.89 0.50
C CYS A 18 -16.72 -2.67 0.81
N PHE A 19 -16.82 -2.09 2.02
CA PHE A 19 -15.97 -0.96 2.42
C PHE A 19 -14.51 -1.35 2.47
N ILE A 20 -14.18 -2.50 3.05
CA ILE A 20 -12.79 -2.99 3.15
C ILE A 20 -12.27 -3.35 1.75
N GLY A 21 -13.03 -4.12 0.97
CA GLY A 21 -12.59 -4.61 -0.34
C GLY A 21 -12.54 -3.54 -1.44
N LYS A 22 -13.32 -2.47 -1.32
CA LYS A 22 -13.35 -1.34 -2.27
C LYS A 22 -12.76 -0.06 -1.69
N GLN A 23 -12.07 -0.13 -0.56
CA GLN A 23 -11.43 1.05 0.01
C GLN A 23 -10.42 1.60 -0.98
N HIS A 24 -10.62 2.84 -1.42
CA HIS A 24 -9.60 3.56 -2.16
C HIS A 24 -8.44 3.83 -1.20
N ARG A 25 -7.21 3.51 -1.62
CA ARG A 25 -6.02 3.82 -0.82
C ARG A 25 -5.84 5.33 -0.77
N ASP A 26 -5.60 5.89 0.41
CA ASP A 26 -5.22 7.30 0.51
C ASP A 26 -3.97 7.58 -0.34
N ASN A 27 -3.85 8.83 -0.81
CA ASN A 27 -2.72 9.24 -1.61
C ASN A 27 -1.40 8.97 -0.86
N ILE A 28 -0.55 8.15 -1.46
CA ILE A 28 0.79 7.90 -0.94
C ILE A 28 1.64 9.13 -1.29
N PRO A 29 2.33 9.75 -0.32
CA PRO A 29 3.26 10.83 -0.60
C PRO A 29 4.31 10.39 -1.62
N LYS A 30 4.56 11.23 -2.63
CA LYS A 30 5.56 10.95 -3.68
C LYS A 30 7.00 11.05 -3.16
N GLN A 31 7.19 11.66 -2.00
CA GLN A 31 8.50 11.93 -1.40
C GLN A 31 8.46 11.61 0.08
N ALA A 32 9.62 11.23 0.62
CA ALA A 32 9.79 11.04 2.05
C ALA A 32 9.65 12.37 2.81
N ASN A 33 9.09 12.30 4.02
CA ASN A 33 8.95 13.45 4.91
C ASN A 33 10.29 14.00 5.39
N TRP A 34 11.35 13.20 5.29
CA TRP A 34 12.68 13.56 5.75
C TRP A 34 13.75 13.03 4.80
N ARG A 35 14.83 13.81 4.66
CA ARG A 35 15.97 13.54 3.80
C ARG A 35 17.25 14.07 4.47
N ALA A 36 18.37 13.39 4.22
CA ALA A 36 19.68 13.85 4.66
C ALA A 36 20.02 15.25 4.11
N SER A 37 20.51 16.11 5.00
CA SER A 37 21.05 17.44 4.73
C SER A 37 22.58 17.45 4.64
N LYS A 38 23.24 16.46 5.25
CA LYS A 38 24.70 16.28 5.25
C LYS A 38 25.07 14.90 4.71
N LYS A 39 26.32 14.78 4.24
CA LYS A 39 26.85 13.50 3.77
C LYS A 39 26.79 12.48 4.90
N LEU A 40 26.28 11.28 4.59
CA LEU A 40 26.17 10.13 5.51
C LEU A 40 25.22 10.34 6.70
N GLU A 41 24.34 11.35 6.68
CA GLU A 41 23.34 11.57 7.74
C GLU A 41 22.21 10.53 7.71
N LEU A 42 21.97 9.89 6.55
CA LEU A 42 20.99 8.82 6.38
C LEU A 42 21.58 7.70 5.53
N VAL A 43 21.52 6.47 6.05
CA VAL A 43 21.92 5.26 5.34
C VAL A 43 20.72 4.33 5.26
N HIS A 44 20.29 4.02 4.04
CA HIS A 44 19.29 3.00 3.78
C HIS A 44 20.02 1.68 3.53
N TYR A 45 19.78 0.69 4.38
CA TYR A 45 20.21 -0.68 4.14
C TYR A 45 18.96 -1.56 3.96
N ASP A 46 19.08 -2.56 3.10
CA ASP A 46 18.07 -3.59 2.94
C ASP A 46 18.78 -4.94 2.96
N ILE A 47 18.07 -5.96 3.45
CA ILE A 47 18.57 -7.32 3.45
C ILE A 47 18.03 -7.98 2.20
N CYS A 48 18.93 -8.38 1.31
CA CYS A 48 18.53 -9.21 0.18
C CYS A 48 18.18 -10.63 0.65
N GLY A 49 17.22 -11.24 -0.06
CA GLY A 49 16.72 -12.58 0.22
C GLY A 49 17.78 -13.68 0.07
N PRO A 50 17.40 -14.95 0.24
CA PRO A 50 18.33 -16.05 0.38
C PRO A 50 19.35 -16.09 -0.75
N ILE A 51 20.62 -15.87 -0.39
CA ILE A 51 21.74 -15.92 -1.33
C ILE A 51 22.14 -17.39 -1.50
N THR A 52 22.43 -17.80 -2.73
CA THR A 52 22.98 -19.13 -3.03
C THR A 52 24.46 -18.99 -3.41
N PRO A 53 25.38 -19.73 -2.78
CA PRO A 53 25.15 -20.65 -1.67
C PRO A 53 24.78 -19.91 -0.39
N GLN A 54 24.03 -20.57 0.50
CA GLN A 54 23.74 -20.02 1.83
C GLN A 54 25.05 -19.77 2.56
N SER A 55 25.13 -18.67 3.31
CA SER A 55 26.26 -18.44 4.22
C SER A 55 26.26 -19.50 5.32
N ASN A 56 27.44 -19.84 5.85
CA ASN A 56 27.59 -20.81 6.95
C ASN A 56 27.06 -20.30 8.31
N GLY A 57 26.13 -19.34 8.32
CA GLY A 57 25.56 -18.76 9.53
C GLY A 57 24.54 -19.69 10.17
N GLY A 58 25.03 -20.71 10.88
CA GLY A 58 24.24 -21.52 11.80
C GLY A 58 24.31 -20.96 13.21
N ASN A 59 23.15 -20.69 13.81
CA ASN A 59 22.94 -20.68 15.25
C ASN A 59 21.91 -21.75 15.58
#